data_AF-A0AAN7WR31-F1
#
_entry.id   AF-A0AAN7WR31-F1
#
_cell.length_a   1.000
_cell.length_b   1.000
_cell.length_c   1.000
_cell.angle_alpha   90.00
_cell.angle_beta   90.00
_cell.angle_gamma   90.00
#
_symmetry.space_group_name_H-M   'P 1'
#
loop_
_entity.id
_entity.type
_entity.pdbx_description
1 polymer ?
#
loop_
_entity_poly.entity_id
_entity_poly.type
_entity_poly.pdbx_seq_one_letter_code
_entity_poly.pdbx_strand_id
1 'polypeptide(L)'
;MLTAGALIICLCALSVRGHDPMCLISSLSLADVDYGDDYTTDSPFTVLDDGNWLYDLMEESNICDPNPCNNGGSCQRKSDTEFACYCLQPYIGKRCQKVRNVCENVRCGRGGNCVMNVKNPPYYECKCRPPYTGADCRSLPSSVCEPNPCLNGGSCSKGIRRFRCFCPDGYTGKFCEIGSTDCYVGNGETYRGVVSMAENGRECLDWHSYFIVLNGEDPFTMYSDFTGLEQNNHCRNPDGDDKPWCFTKKDGKLQWDYCNVKKCSDGVSPTVPTIPPVPGSPNFSQCGKSLPVRSSRIFGGRKAVPGAHPWQVSVQNKAKGSSFDFQHYCGGILLSSCWVLTAAHCIESNYDYQVVLGGVNIEKEEEMDQTIPVIQTIVHENYRSTPKALYNDIALLKLQVTDSPYCACETRFVKAVCLPDQAFPAGKECVISGWGATETLRVSPQLLNARVFMISDERCRNLDDYRNVLDSSMFCAGTLQGGIDSCQGDSGGPLVCEKNGTQYVAGVVSWGVGCAEKNKPGVYVNVNSFTDWIKNKIN
;
A
#
# COMPACT_ATOMS: atom_id res chain seq x y z
N MET A 1 15.09 47.15 56.04
CA MET A 1 15.72 46.78 54.76
C MET A 1 14.63 46.26 53.83
N LEU A 2 14.41 46.98 52.73
CA LEU A 2 13.72 46.62 51.47
C LEU A 2 12.42 45.80 51.59
N THR A 3 11.23 46.42 51.71
CA THR A 3 10.32 46.97 50.67
C THR A 3 9.76 45.96 49.67
N ALA A 4 8.44 45.84 49.75
CA ALA A 4 7.50 45.11 48.90
C ALA A 4 7.15 45.85 47.59
N GLY A 5 6.45 45.13 46.71
CA GLY A 5 5.26 45.69 46.06
C GLY A 5 5.33 45.97 44.55
N ALA A 6 4.76 45.03 43.80
CA ALA A 6 3.74 45.21 42.75
C ALA A 6 3.92 46.19 41.56
N LEU A 7 3.63 45.62 40.37
CA LEU A 7 2.82 46.13 39.25
C LEU A 7 2.58 47.64 39.15
N ILE A 8 2.80 48.23 37.96
CA ILE A 8 1.96 49.29 37.38
C ILE A 8 2.13 49.35 35.84
N ILE A 9 0.98 49.55 35.19
CA ILE A 9 0.70 49.91 33.80
C ILE A 9 0.74 51.44 33.66
N CYS A 10 1.29 52.00 32.57
CA CYS A 10 0.80 53.21 31.87
C CYS A 10 1.74 53.53 30.69
N LEU A 11 1.29 53.60 29.42
CA LEU A 11 0.63 54.75 28.76
C LEU A 11 1.37 56.09 28.92
N CYS A 12 1.88 56.63 27.82
CA CYS A 12 1.78 58.05 27.48
C CYS A 12 2.12 58.31 26.00
N ALA A 13 1.41 59.28 25.44
CA ALA A 13 1.37 59.68 24.04
C ALA A 13 2.09 61.03 23.82
N LEU A 14 2.46 61.26 22.55
CA LEU A 14 2.45 62.52 21.76
C LEU A 14 3.12 63.81 22.28
N SER A 15 4.11 64.30 21.51
CA SER A 15 4.05 65.59 20.77
C SER A 15 5.41 65.95 20.13
N VAL A 16 5.59 66.68 19.02
CA VAL A 16 4.78 67.13 17.85
C VAL A 16 5.71 67.95 16.91
N ARG A 17 5.35 68.03 15.62
CA ARG A 17 5.75 68.94 14.50
C ARG A 17 6.70 68.35 13.43
N GLY A 18 6.35 68.32 12.13
CA GLY A 18 5.12 68.74 11.46
C GLY A 18 5.18 68.70 9.91
N HIS A 19 3.97 68.76 9.32
CA HIS A 19 3.55 69.07 7.94
C HIS A 19 3.81 68.03 6.83
N ASP A 20 2.81 67.24 6.35
CA ASP A 20 1.58 67.51 5.54
C ASP A 20 1.83 67.49 4.02
N PRO A 21 0.84 67.16 3.15
CA PRO A 21 -0.19 66.13 3.23
C PRO A 21 -0.37 65.33 1.91
N MET A 22 -1.26 64.33 1.96
CA MET A 22 -1.84 63.56 0.84
C MET A 22 -2.56 64.41 -0.22
N CYS A 23 -2.59 63.95 -1.48
CA CYS A 23 -3.78 64.12 -2.33
C CYS A 23 -3.89 63.05 -3.44
N LEU A 24 -5.13 62.80 -3.82
CA LEU A 24 -5.70 61.70 -4.59
C LEU A 24 -6.43 62.30 -5.81
N ILE A 25 -6.58 61.52 -6.91
CA ILE A 25 -7.69 61.54 -7.90
C ILE A 25 -7.59 62.44 -9.16
N SER A 26 -7.61 61.74 -10.32
CA SER A 26 -8.43 61.92 -11.56
C SER A 26 -8.05 62.87 -12.72
N SER A 27 -7.98 62.22 -13.90
CA SER A 27 -8.59 62.49 -15.23
C SER A 27 -8.19 63.69 -16.10
N LEU A 28 -7.87 63.34 -17.37
CA LEU A 28 -8.31 63.91 -18.67
C LEU A 28 -8.15 65.44 -18.89
N SER A 29 -7.77 65.99 -20.03
CA SER A 29 -7.49 65.57 -21.41
C SER A 29 -6.98 66.84 -22.12
N LEU A 30 -6.16 66.74 -23.18
CA LEU A 30 -6.27 67.59 -24.38
C LEU A 30 -5.23 67.14 -25.43
N ALA A 31 -5.66 67.25 -26.69
CA ALA A 31 -5.04 66.73 -27.90
C ALA A 31 -4.02 67.68 -28.53
N ASP A 32 -3.36 67.13 -29.58
CA ASP A 32 -2.75 67.75 -30.79
C ASP A 32 -1.26 67.39 -30.93
N VAL A 33 -0.88 66.34 -31.68
CA VAL A 33 -0.66 66.23 -33.16
C VAL A 33 0.45 67.18 -33.67
N ASP A 34 1.60 66.67 -34.15
CA ASP A 34 1.89 66.48 -35.60
C ASP A 34 3.36 66.09 -35.98
N TYR A 35 3.49 65.34 -37.10
CA TYR A 35 4.62 65.00 -38.02
C TYR A 35 6.01 64.57 -37.49
N GLY A 36 6.71 63.56 -38.05
CA GLY A 36 6.50 62.73 -39.25
C GLY A 36 7.71 61.83 -39.57
N ASP A 37 7.45 60.72 -40.29
CA ASP A 37 8.17 60.11 -41.44
C ASP A 37 9.66 59.66 -41.32
N ASP A 38 10.18 58.61 -41.96
CA ASP A 38 9.70 57.60 -42.93
C ASP A 38 10.76 56.45 -42.98
N TYR A 39 10.43 55.40 -43.72
CA TYR A 39 10.84 54.00 -43.67
C TYR A 39 12.17 53.68 -44.38
N THR A 40 12.76 52.50 -44.07
CA THR A 40 12.94 51.35 -44.98
C THR A 40 14.15 50.48 -44.62
N THR A 41 13.89 49.18 -44.59
CA THR A 41 14.80 48.06 -44.36
C THR A 41 15.26 47.48 -45.69
N ASP A 42 16.56 47.19 -45.81
CA ASP A 42 17.09 46.24 -46.79
C ASP A 42 17.84 45.11 -46.04
N SER A 43 17.48 43.87 -46.36
CA SER A 43 18.15 42.63 -45.94
C SER A 43 19.29 42.30 -46.92
N PRO A 44 20.24 41.41 -46.60
CA PRO A 44 19.99 40.00 -46.93
C PRO A 44 20.55 38.96 -45.93
N PHE A 45 19.69 37.96 -45.65
CA PHE A 45 19.95 36.51 -45.50
C PHE A 45 21.02 35.97 -44.53
N THR A 46 20.59 35.10 -43.60
CA THR A 46 21.06 33.69 -43.48
C THR A 46 20.01 32.77 -42.81
N VAL A 47 19.54 31.82 -43.63
CA VAL A 47 19.04 30.44 -43.41
C VAL A 47 18.57 29.96 -42.02
N LEU A 48 17.24 29.77 -41.94
CA LEU A 48 16.43 28.65 -41.39
C LEU A 48 17.04 27.63 -40.40
N ASP A 49 16.43 27.55 -39.21
CA ASP A 49 16.24 26.32 -38.42
C ASP A 49 14.74 26.14 -38.16
N ASP A 50 14.11 25.30 -38.98
CA ASP A 50 12.72 24.86 -38.87
C ASP A 50 12.74 23.49 -38.17
N GLY A 51 12.11 23.37 -37.00
CA GLY A 51 11.91 22.03 -36.43
C GLY A 51 11.36 21.84 -35.02
N ASN A 52 11.17 22.86 -34.18
CA ASN A 52 10.84 22.61 -32.76
C ASN A 52 9.62 23.32 -32.17
N TRP A 53 8.75 23.93 -32.97
CA TRP A 53 7.50 24.50 -32.43
C TRP A 53 6.39 23.45 -32.18
N LEU A 54 6.53 22.24 -32.73
CA LEU A 54 5.52 21.17 -32.60
C LEU A 54 5.66 20.37 -31.29
N TYR A 55 6.84 20.33 -30.67
CA TYR A 55 7.04 19.63 -29.39
C TYR A 55 6.67 20.50 -28.17
N ASP A 56 6.81 21.83 -28.26
CA ASP A 56 6.38 22.75 -27.20
C ASP A 56 4.84 22.90 -27.10
N LEU A 57 4.09 22.37 -28.09
CA LEU A 57 2.63 22.36 -28.12
C LEU A 57 2.01 21.02 -27.67
N MET A 58 2.81 20.02 -27.29
CA MET A 58 2.33 18.67 -26.95
C MET A 58 2.46 18.26 -25.47
N GLU A 59 2.86 19.16 -24.57
CA GLU A 59 2.80 18.92 -23.11
C GLU A 59 2.01 20.01 -22.36
N GLU A 60 0.76 20.25 -22.74
CA GLU A 60 -0.23 20.63 -21.72
C GLU A 60 -0.52 19.38 -20.88
N SER A 61 0.26 19.16 -19.82
CA SER A 61 -0.12 18.22 -18.76
C SER A 61 -1.40 18.72 -18.11
N ASN A 62 -2.55 18.31 -18.64
CA ASN A 62 -3.84 18.63 -18.07
C ASN A 62 -3.86 18.03 -16.65
N ILE A 63 -3.89 18.86 -15.61
CA ILE A 63 -3.94 18.40 -14.21
C ILE A 63 -5.15 17.49 -13.88
N CYS A 64 -6.15 17.45 -14.76
CA CYS A 64 -7.29 16.53 -14.71
C CYS A 64 -7.15 15.29 -15.60
N ASP A 65 -6.00 15.08 -16.26
CA ASP A 65 -5.71 13.92 -17.09
C ASP A 65 -4.34 13.30 -16.72
N PRO A 66 -4.33 12.14 -16.04
CA PRO A 66 -5.48 11.33 -15.66
C PRO A 66 -6.29 11.94 -14.50
N ASN A 67 -7.61 11.67 -14.45
CA ASN A 67 -8.52 12.23 -13.45
C ASN A 67 -8.04 11.94 -12.00
N PRO A 68 -7.68 12.98 -11.22
CA PRO A 68 -7.17 12.83 -9.86
C PRO A 68 -8.26 12.56 -8.80
N CYS A 69 -9.54 12.62 -9.16
CA CYS A 69 -10.68 12.44 -8.25
C CYS A 69 -11.04 10.96 -8.06
N ASN A 70 -11.30 10.55 -6.82
CA ASN A 70 -11.68 9.18 -6.47
C ASN A 70 -13.20 8.96 -6.58
N ASN A 71 -13.64 7.70 -6.50
CA ASN A 71 -15.04 7.30 -6.35
C ASN A 71 -15.99 7.87 -7.43
N GLY A 72 -15.53 7.92 -8.68
CA GLY A 72 -16.30 8.46 -9.80
C GLY A 72 -16.49 9.98 -9.77
N GLY A 73 -15.70 10.70 -8.96
CA GLY A 73 -15.70 12.15 -8.93
C GLY A 73 -15.18 12.77 -10.24
N SER A 74 -15.75 13.91 -10.61
CA SER A 74 -15.36 14.63 -11.83
C SER A 74 -14.34 15.72 -11.51
N CYS A 75 -13.23 15.76 -12.24
CA CYS A 75 -12.21 16.80 -12.09
C CYS A 75 -12.57 18.04 -12.90
N GLN A 76 -12.40 19.21 -12.29
CA GLN A 76 -12.44 20.50 -12.95
C GLN A 76 -11.14 21.26 -12.70
N ARG A 77 -10.50 21.68 -13.79
CA ARG A 77 -9.33 22.54 -13.77
C ARG A 77 -9.73 23.92 -13.23
N LYS A 78 -9.01 24.41 -12.23
CA LYS A 78 -9.11 25.80 -11.75
C LYS A 78 -7.98 26.67 -12.29
N SER A 79 -6.79 26.08 -12.43
CA SER A 79 -5.61 26.69 -13.05
C SER A 79 -4.68 25.58 -13.55
N ASP A 80 -3.53 25.94 -14.10
CA ASP A 80 -2.52 24.98 -14.57
C ASP A 80 -1.93 24.12 -13.43
N THR A 81 -2.08 24.54 -12.18
CA THR A 81 -1.57 23.83 -10.99
C THR A 81 -2.65 23.48 -9.96
N GLU A 82 -3.89 23.94 -10.14
CA GLU A 82 -5.00 23.70 -9.22
C GLU A 82 -6.19 23.01 -9.91
N PHE A 83 -6.73 21.98 -9.25
CA PHE A 83 -7.96 21.31 -9.66
C PHE A 83 -8.95 21.21 -8.49
N ALA A 84 -10.22 21.02 -8.82
CA ALA A 84 -11.28 20.70 -7.88
C ALA A 84 -12.01 19.43 -8.30
N CYS A 85 -12.37 18.60 -7.32
CA CYS A 85 -13.17 17.41 -7.54
C CYS A 85 -14.63 17.63 -7.15
N TYR A 86 -15.53 17.32 -8.08
CA TYR A 86 -16.95 17.22 -7.83
C TYR A 86 -17.30 15.80 -7.42
N CYS A 87 -17.71 15.63 -6.17
CA CYS A 87 -17.97 14.32 -5.59
C CYS A 87 -19.44 13.93 -5.75
N LEU A 88 -19.67 12.74 -6.29
CA LEU A 88 -20.97 12.10 -6.24
C LEU A 88 -21.34 11.82 -4.79
N GLN A 89 -22.60 12.04 -4.41
CA GLN A 89 -23.05 11.69 -3.05
C GLN A 89 -22.98 10.16 -2.87
N PRO A 90 -22.60 9.63 -1.69
CA PRO A 90 -22.31 10.32 -0.42
C PRO A 90 -20.84 10.74 -0.22
N TYR A 91 -20.00 10.72 -1.26
CA TYR A 91 -18.58 11.03 -1.16
C TYR A 91 -18.30 12.52 -0.90
N ILE A 92 -17.25 12.79 -0.14
CA ILE A 92 -16.77 14.12 0.25
C ILE A 92 -15.24 14.15 0.29
N GLY A 93 -14.67 15.36 0.41
CA GLY A 93 -13.23 15.58 0.51
C GLY A 93 -12.62 16.14 -0.78
N LYS A 94 -11.39 16.66 -0.70
CA LYS A 94 -10.72 17.38 -1.80
C LYS A 94 -10.56 16.53 -3.07
N ARG A 95 -10.47 15.20 -2.93
CA ARG A 95 -10.39 14.23 -4.02
C ARG A 95 -11.51 13.18 -3.95
N CYS A 96 -12.64 13.48 -3.29
CA CYS A 96 -13.76 12.55 -3.11
C CYS A 96 -13.39 11.24 -2.39
N GLN A 97 -12.39 11.30 -1.52
CA GLN A 97 -11.79 10.14 -0.88
C GLN A 97 -12.46 9.72 0.43
N LYS A 98 -13.40 10.52 0.95
CA LYS A 98 -14.13 10.23 2.20
C LYS A 98 -15.60 10.02 1.91
N VAL A 99 -16.32 9.35 2.80
CA VAL A 99 -17.77 9.21 2.74
C VAL A 99 -18.40 10.05 3.86
N ARG A 100 -19.44 10.83 3.55
CA ARG A 100 -20.20 11.59 4.55
C ARG A 100 -20.86 10.63 5.54
N ASN A 101 -20.87 10.98 6.84
CA ASN A 101 -21.66 10.26 7.83
C ASN A 101 -23.17 10.44 7.59
N VAL A 102 -23.78 9.55 6.81
CA VAL A 102 -25.23 9.61 6.63
C VAL A 102 -25.96 9.11 7.88
N CYS A 103 -25.28 8.31 8.71
CA CYS A 103 -25.82 7.75 9.95
C CYS A 103 -25.80 8.70 11.17
N GLU A 104 -25.21 9.90 11.09
CA GLU A 104 -25.01 10.80 12.23
C GLU A 104 -26.32 11.18 12.93
N ASN A 105 -27.35 11.45 12.14
CA ASN A 105 -28.65 11.89 12.61
C ASN A 105 -29.74 10.81 12.44
N VAL A 106 -29.36 9.61 12.01
CA VAL A 106 -30.31 8.50 11.79
C VAL A 106 -30.54 7.76 13.09
N ARG A 107 -31.82 7.62 13.47
CA ARG A 107 -32.25 6.92 14.68
C ARG A 107 -32.94 5.60 14.31
N CYS A 108 -32.15 4.53 14.19
CA CYS A 108 -32.63 3.16 13.94
C CYS A 108 -33.27 2.51 15.17
N GLY A 109 -34.40 3.06 15.64
CA GLY A 109 -35.24 2.45 16.68
C GLY A 109 -34.49 2.07 17.97
N ARG A 110 -35.09 1.20 18.79
CA ARG A 110 -34.44 0.68 20.02
C ARG A 110 -33.60 -0.57 19.78
N GLY A 111 -33.70 -1.14 18.58
CA GLY A 111 -33.05 -2.40 18.22
C GLY A 111 -32.15 -2.35 16.99
N GLY A 112 -32.00 -1.22 16.30
CA GLY A 112 -31.28 -1.17 15.03
C GLY A 112 -29.92 -0.47 15.11
N ASN A 113 -28.98 -0.91 14.29
CA ASN A 113 -27.76 -0.17 13.98
C ASN A 113 -27.90 0.45 12.58
N CYS A 114 -27.51 1.72 12.44
CA CYS A 114 -27.40 2.34 11.12
C CYS A 114 -26.15 1.82 10.41
N VAL A 115 -26.33 1.33 9.19
CA VAL A 115 -25.24 0.94 8.28
C VAL A 115 -25.29 1.80 7.03
N MET A 116 -24.13 2.13 6.48
CA MET A 116 -24.02 2.93 5.26
C MET A 116 -24.39 2.09 4.04
N ASN A 117 -25.12 2.66 3.09
CA ASN A 117 -25.42 2.01 1.81
C ASN A 117 -24.98 2.91 0.65
N VAL A 118 -23.74 2.79 0.20
CA VAL A 118 -23.20 3.69 -0.84
C VAL A 118 -23.81 3.49 -2.23
N LYS A 119 -24.64 2.46 -2.45
CA LYS A 119 -25.18 2.12 -3.77
C LYS A 119 -26.41 2.94 -4.13
N ASN A 120 -27.32 3.18 -3.19
CA ASN A 120 -28.61 3.83 -3.46
C ASN A 120 -28.98 4.85 -2.37
N PRO A 121 -29.60 6.00 -2.73
CA PRO A 121 -30.29 6.87 -1.79
C PRO A 121 -31.30 6.07 -0.94
N PRO A 122 -31.46 6.34 0.37
CA PRO A 122 -30.93 7.49 1.11
C PRO A 122 -29.49 7.32 1.64
N TYR A 123 -28.74 6.35 1.11
CA TYR A 123 -27.35 6.03 1.47
C TYR A 123 -27.11 5.46 2.86
N TYR A 124 -28.17 4.96 3.50
CA TYR A 124 -28.11 4.22 4.76
C TYR A 124 -29.23 3.18 4.81
N GLU A 125 -29.09 2.22 5.71
CA GLU A 125 -30.11 1.23 6.07
C GLU A 125 -30.06 0.99 7.58
N CYS A 126 -31.20 0.72 8.22
CA CYS A 126 -31.23 0.27 9.60
C CYS A 126 -31.23 -1.26 9.66
N LYS A 127 -30.13 -1.86 10.13
CA LYS A 127 -30.07 -3.30 10.41
C LYS A 127 -30.66 -3.59 11.78
N CYS A 128 -31.81 -4.24 11.80
CA CYS A 128 -32.54 -4.53 13.02
C CYS A 128 -31.97 -5.75 13.75
N ARG A 129 -31.67 -5.59 15.03
CA ARG A 129 -31.40 -6.71 15.92
C ARG A 129 -32.73 -7.42 16.20
N PRO A 130 -32.79 -8.75 16.08
CA PRO A 130 -33.97 -9.49 16.49
C PRO A 130 -34.35 -9.20 17.94
N PRO A 131 -35.64 -9.07 18.27
CA PRO A 131 -36.81 -9.34 17.42
C PRO A 131 -37.32 -8.13 16.61
N TYR A 132 -36.61 -7.00 16.61
CA TYR A 132 -37.12 -5.78 15.98
C TYR A 132 -37.17 -5.92 14.46
N THR A 133 -38.21 -5.36 13.84
CA THR A 133 -38.44 -5.41 12.39
C THR A 133 -38.86 -4.04 11.85
N GLY A 134 -38.97 -3.93 10.53
CA GLY A 134 -39.31 -2.70 9.81
C GLY A 134 -38.10 -1.85 9.46
N ALA A 135 -38.29 -0.88 8.56
CA ALA A 135 -37.21 -0.05 7.99
C ALA A 135 -36.47 0.82 9.02
N ASP A 136 -37.06 1.06 10.19
CA ASP A 136 -36.48 1.87 11.27
C ASP A 136 -36.26 1.08 12.57
N CYS A 137 -36.47 -0.25 12.55
CA CYS A 137 -36.32 -1.14 13.70
C CYS A 137 -37.13 -0.74 14.94
N ARG A 138 -38.32 -0.13 14.73
CA ARG A 138 -39.25 0.22 15.81
C ARG A 138 -40.36 -0.79 16.01
N SER A 139 -40.63 -1.64 15.02
CA SER A 139 -41.68 -2.63 15.11
C SER A 139 -41.21 -3.83 15.92
N LEU A 140 -42.07 -4.31 16.81
CA LEU A 140 -41.89 -5.58 17.52
C LEU A 140 -42.97 -6.53 17.02
N PRO A 141 -42.63 -7.78 16.66
CA PRO A 141 -43.64 -8.80 16.36
C PRO A 141 -44.53 -9.05 17.59
N SER A 142 -45.76 -9.46 17.36
CA SER A 142 -46.76 -9.77 18.40
C SER A 142 -46.26 -10.84 19.39
N SER A 143 -45.41 -11.76 18.91
CA SER A 143 -44.67 -12.71 19.73
C SER A 143 -43.21 -12.75 19.29
N VAL A 144 -42.30 -12.77 20.26
CA VAL A 144 -40.84 -12.92 20.03
C VAL A 144 -40.44 -14.26 19.42
N CYS A 145 -41.35 -15.25 19.43
CA CYS A 145 -41.14 -16.56 18.83
C CYS A 145 -42.10 -16.86 17.67
N GLU A 146 -42.91 -15.89 17.22
CA GLU A 146 -43.81 -16.09 16.08
C GLU A 146 -43.68 -14.96 15.05
N PRO A 147 -43.27 -15.28 13.81
CA PRO A 147 -42.79 -16.61 13.36
C PRO A 147 -41.50 -17.05 14.08
N ASN A 148 -41.24 -18.37 14.16
CA ASN A 148 -40.07 -18.91 14.86
C ASN A 148 -38.77 -18.31 14.28
N PRO A 149 -38.00 -17.53 15.05
CA PRO A 149 -36.80 -16.86 14.56
C PRO A 149 -35.57 -17.79 14.49
N CYS A 150 -35.66 -19.02 15.02
CA CYS A 150 -34.56 -19.98 15.02
C CYS A 150 -34.53 -20.75 13.69
N LEU A 151 -33.37 -20.76 13.04
CA LEU A 151 -33.11 -21.44 11.78
C LEU A 151 -32.83 -22.94 12.00
N ASN A 152 -32.77 -23.69 10.89
CA ASN A 152 -32.35 -25.10 10.86
C ASN A 152 -33.09 -26.02 11.86
N GLY A 153 -34.39 -25.78 12.08
CA GLY A 153 -35.20 -26.60 12.99
C GLY A 153 -35.02 -26.29 14.48
N GLY A 154 -34.35 -25.18 14.83
CA GLY A 154 -34.21 -24.74 16.20
C GLY A 154 -35.54 -24.39 16.88
N SER A 155 -35.63 -24.64 18.19
CA SER A 155 -36.82 -24.32 18.99
C SER A 155 -36.67 -22.98 19.71
N CYS A 156 -37.64 -22.08 19.55
CA CYS A 156 -37.64 -20.78 20.22
C CYS A 156 -38.27 -20.86 21.61
N SER A 157 -37.59 -20.27 22.59
CA SER A 157 -38.12 -20.09 23.95
C SER A 157 -38.26 -18.62 24.30
N LYS A 158 -39.43 -18.26 24.84
CA LYS A 158 -39.76 -16.90 25.23
C LYS A 158 -39.13 -16.56 26.58
N GLY A 159 -38.26 -15.56 26.61
CA GLY A 159 -37.81 -14.89 27.84
C GLY A 159 -38.56 -13.57 28.07
N ILE A 160 -38.25 -12.88 29.18
CA ILE A 160 -38.98 -11.67 29.64
C ILE A 160 -38.84 -10.48 28.66
N ARG A 161 -37.66 -10.34 28.00
CA ARG A 161 -37.37 -9.30 26.97
C ARG A 161 -36.42 -9.75 25.85
N ARG A 162 -36.16 -11.05 25.76
CA ARG A 162 -35.28 -11.71 24.77
C ARG A 162 -35.86 -13.10 24.50
N PHE A 163 -35.55 -13.68 23.35
CA PHE A 163 -35.79 -15.10 23.11
C PHE A 163 -34.44 -15.84 23.05
N ARG A 164 -34.48 -17.15 23.24
CA ARG A 164 -33.32 -18.03 23.07
C ARG A 164 -33.69 -19.16 22.13
N CYS A 165 -32.82 -19.42 21.17
CA CYS A 165 -32.91 -20.59 20.32
C CYS A 165 -32.20 -21.79 20.95
N PHE A 166 -32.88 -22.93 20.93
CA PHE A 166 -32.29 -24.22 21.22
C PHE A 166 -31.98 -24.91 19.90
N CYS A 167 -30.70 -25.10 19.63
CA CYS A 167 -30.22 -25.62 18.36
C CYS A 167 -30.17 -27.14 18.38
N PRO A 168 -30.61 -27.82 17.31
CA PRO A 168 -30.40 -29.25 17.14
C PRO A 168 -28.91 -29.58 17.04
N ASP A 169 -28.57 -30.86 17.23
CA ASP A 169 -27.19 -31.32 17.14
C ASP A 169 -26.55 -30.96 15.80
N GLY A 170 -25.32 -30.43 15.86
CA GLY A 170 -24.58 -29.97 14.68
C GLY A 170 -24.86 -28.52 14.28
N TYR A 171 -25.82 -27.82 14.89
CA TYR A 171 -26.06 -26.40 14.67
C TYR A 171 -25.69 -25.55 15.89
N THR A 172 -25.11 -24.39 15.64
CA THR A 172 -24.74 -23.41 16.66
C THR A 172 -25.07 -21.99 16.20
N GLY A 173 -24.70 -20.98 16.99
CA GLY A 173 -25.07 -19.60 16.74
C GLY A 173 -26.28 -19.15 17.53
N LYS A 174 -26.63 -17.87 17.42
CA LYS A 174 -27.69 -17.25 18.23
C LYS A 174 -29.08 -17.65 17.76
N PHE A 175 -29.19 -17.94 16.46
CA PHE A 175 -30.38 -18.34 15.74
C PHE A 175 -30.22 -19.72 15.10
N CYS A 176 -29.24 -20.53 15.54
CA CYS A 176 -28.94 -21.84 14.95
C CYS A 176 -28.55 -21.78 13.46
N GLU A 177 -27.95 -20.66 13.06
CA GLU A 177 -27.56 -20.33 11.70
C GLU A 177 -26.27 -21.03 11.26
N ILE A 178 -25.39 -21.40 12.20
CA ILE A 178 -24.09 -21.99 11.91
C ILE A 178 -24.26 -23.51 11.88
N GLY A 179 -24.06 -24.13 10.71
CA GLY A 179 -24.12 -25.60 10.55
C GLY A 179 -22.78 -26.30 10.79
N SER A 180 -22.80 -27.62 10.85
CA SER A 180 -21.58 -28.46 10.99
C SER A 180 -20.65 -28.38 9.79
N THR A 181 -21.18 -28.01 8.62
CA THR A 181 -20.43 -27.76 7.38
C THR A 181 -19.92 -26.32 7.26
N ASP A 182 -20.24 -25.44 8.22
CA ASP A 182 -19.78 -24.06 8.23
C ASP A 182 -18.35 -23.99 8.79
N CYS A 183 -17.39 -24.26 7.92
CA CYS A 183 -15.97 -24.34 8.23
C CYS A 183 -15.12 -23.69 7.13
N TYR A 184 -13.87 -23.34 7.45
CA TYR A 184 -12.92 -22.77 6.49
C TYR A 184 -11.83 -23.77 6.09
N VAL A 185 -11.31 -23.62 4.86
CA VAL A 185 -10.19 -24.39 4.30
C VAL A 185 -8.97 -23.47 4.13
N GLY A 186 -7.76 -24.01 4.29
CA GLY A 186 -6.53 -23.23 4.23
C GLY A 186 -6.51 -22.15 5.32
N ASN A 187 -6.35 -20.89 4.91
CA ASN A 187 -6.42 -19.70 5.76
C ASN A 187 -7.82 -19.04 5.75
N GLY A 188 -8.79 -19.58 5.00
CA GLY A 188 -10.17 -19.07 4.99
C GLY A 188 -10.42 -17.86 4.10
N GLU A 189 -9.55 -17.53 3.14
CA GLU A 189 -9.85 -16.53 2.10
C GLU A 189 -11.13 -16.84 1.31
N THR A 190 -11.40 -18.12 1.06
CA THR A 190 -12.59 -18.61 0.35
C THR A 190 -13.79 -18.80 1.27
N TYR A 191 -13.64 -18.58 2.58
CA TYR A 191 -14.71 -18.77 3.54
C TYR A 191 -15.87 -17.81 3.28
N ARG A 192 -17.09 -18.36 3.14
CA ARG A 192 -18.32 -17.59 2.88
C ARG A 192 -19.46 -17.94 3.83
N GLY A 193 -19.13 -18.55 4.98
CA GLY A 193 -20.08 -18.89 6.03
C GLY A 193 -20.71 -17.70 6.74
N VAL A 194 -21.55 -17.99 7.74
CA VAL A 194 -22.39 -16.99 8.43
C VAL A 194 -21.93 -16.68 9.85
N VAL A 195 -20.84 -17.29 10.31
CA VAL A 195 -20.23 -16.97 11.62
C VAL A 195 -19.94 -15.47 11.71
N SER A 196 -20.39 -14.84 12.79
CA SER A 196 -20.29 -13.39 13.06
C SER A 196 -19.86 -13.10 14.51
N MET A 197 -19.12 -14.04 15.11
CA MET A 197 -18.62 -13.95 16.47
C MET A 197 -17.11 -14.16 16.50
N ALA A 198 -16.42 -13.22 17.16
CA ALA A 198 -15.00 -13.30 17.46
C ALA A 198 -14.70 -14.34 18.55
N GLU A 199 -13.46 -14.84 18.61
CA GLU A 199 -12.99 -15.79 19.63
C GLU A 199 -13.07 -15.23 21.05
N ASN A 200 -12.90 -13.91 21.20
CA ASN A 200 -13.12 -13.21 22.46
C ASN A 200 -14.61 -13.10 22.88
N GLY A 201 -15.53 -13.71 22.11
CA GLY A 201 -16.97 -13.72 22.39
C GLY A 201 -17.70 -12.42 22.05
N ARG A 202 -17.08 -11.50 21.30
CA ARG A 202 -17.75 -10.27 20.83
C ARG A 202 -18.40 -10.48 19.47
N GLU A 203 -19.54 -9.82 19.29
CA GLU A 203 -20.25 -9.76 18.01
C GLU A 203 -19.46 -8.90 17.03
N CYS A 204 -19.30 -9.42 15.81
CA CYS A 204 -18.66 -8.70 14.72
C CYS A 204 -19.48 -7.46 14.34
N LEU A 205 -18.76 -6.38 14.05
CA LEU A 205 -19.32 -5.19 13.44
C LEU A 205 -19.65 -5.46 11.98
N ASP A 206 -20.74 -4.87 11.50
CA ASP A 206 -21.05 -4.87 10.07
C ASP A 206 -19.93 -4.15 9.32
N TRP A 207 -19.46 -4.72 8.22
CA TRP A 207 -18.37 -4.15 7.42
C TRP A 207 -18.71 -2.74 6.90
N HIS A 208 -19.99 -2.39 6.73
CA HIS A 208 -20.48 -1.05 6.35
C HIS A 208 -20.74 -0.13 7.55
N SER A 209 -20.35 -0.52 8.75
CA SER A 209 -20.53 0.32 9.92
C SER A 209 -19.71 1.60 9.77
N TYR A 210 -20.38 2.76 9.83
CA TYR A 210 -19.69 4.05 9.85
C TYR A 210 -18.70 4.16 11.02
N PHE A 211 -18.91 3.39 12.10
CA PHE A 211 -17.97 3.31 13.20
C PHE A 211 -16.59 2.76 12.77
N ILE A 212 -16.54 1.82 11.83
CA ILE A 212 -15.27 1.33 11.26
C ILE A 212 -14.63 2.44 10.44
N VAL A 213 -15.39 3.06 9.52
CA VAL A 213 -14.91 4.15 8.64
C VAL A 213 -14.45 5.40 9.43
N LEU A 214 -15.02 5.66 10.61
CA LEU A 214 -14.60 6.77 11.48
C LEU A 214 -13.30 6.52 12.23
N ASN A 215 -13.15 5.30 12.74
CA ASN A 215 -12.11 4.94 13.71
C ASN A 215 -11.02 4.06 13.09
N GLY A 216 -11.12 3.83 11.79
CA GLY A 216 -10.24 3.01 10.96
C GLY A 216 -10.44 3.39 9.49
N GLU A 217 -9.98 2.53 8.58
CA GLU A 217 -10.13 2.73 7.14
C GLU A 217 -11.39 2.01 6.62
N ASP A 218 -11.94 2.50 5.50
CA ASP A 218 -13.13 1.92 4.88
C ASP A 218 -12.84 0.53 4.30
N PRO A 219 -13.46 -0.55 4.82
CA PRO A 219 -13.21 -1.92 4.35
C PRO A 219 -13.52 -2.13 2.87
N PHE A 220 -14.46 -1.38 2.28
CA PHE A 220 -14.81 -1.53 0.85
C PHE A 220 -13.82 -0.81 -0.07
N THR A 221 -13.13 0.19 0.45
CA THR A 221 -11.97 0.79 -0.22
C THR A 221 -10.72 -0.09 -0.02
N MET A 222 -10.57 -0.69 1.17
CA MET A 222 -9.44 -1.56 1.50
C MET A 222 -9.47 -2.88 0.73
N TYR A 223 -10.66 -3.43 0.52
CA TYR A 223 -10.90 -4.75 -0.08
C TYR A 223 -11.88 -4.67 -1.25
N SER A 224 -11.71 -3.70 -2.15
CA SER A 224 -12.62 -3.43 -3.28
C SER A 224 -12.91 -4.64 -4.16
N ASP A 225 -11.93 -5.54 -4.27
CA ASP A 225 -12.01 -6.71 -5.14
C ASP A 225 -12.38 -7.99 -4.36
N PHE A 226 -12.59 -7.88 -3.05
CA PHE A 226 -13.06 -8.98 -2.21
C PHE A 226 -14.58 -9.00 -2.16
N THR A 227 -15.16 -10.09 -2.67
CA THR A 227 -16.59 -10.35 -2.57
C THR A 227 -16.95 -11.05 -1.27
N GLY A 228 -18.10 -10.73 -0.70
CA GLY A 228 -18.61 -11.35 0.52
C GLY A 228 -18.58 -10.47 1.76
N LEU A 229 -18.11 -9.22 1.66
CA LEU A 229 -18.23 -8.20 2.73
C LEU A 229 -19.58 -7.47 2.64
N GLU A 230 -20.38 -7.71 1.60
CA GLU A 230 -21.56 -6.92 1.31
C GLU A 230 -22.66 -7.09 2.38
N GLN A 231 -22.99 -5.99 3.06
CA GLN A 231 -24.14 -5.81 3.96
C GLN A 231 -24.31 -6.91 5.02
N ASN A 232 -23.19 -7.36 5.59
CA ASN A 232 -23.17 -8.36 6.64
C ASN A 232 -22.07 -8.06 7.67
N ASN A 233 -22.11 -8.77 8.78
CA ASN A 233 -21.07 -8.79 9.81
C ASN A 233 -20.40 -10.17 9.90
N HIS A 234 -20.43 -10.94 8.82
CA HIS A 234 -19.85 -12.27 8.81
C HIS A 234 -18.32 -12.18 8.76
N CYS A 235 -17.67 -13.13 9.39
CA CYS A 235 -16.24 -13.27 9.40
C CYS A 235 -15.70 -13.54 8.01
N ARG A 236 -14.64 -12.84 7.63
CA ARG A 236 -13.99 -12.96 6.32
C ARG A 236 -12.49 -12.89 6.50
N ASN A 237 -11.76 -13.35 5.50
CA ASN A 237 -10.31 -13.17 5.43
C ASN A 237 -9.96 -12.44 4.13
N PRO A 238 -10.21 -11.12 4.05
CA PRO A 238 -10.01 -10.36 2.82
C PRO A 238 -8.55 -9.98 2.54
N ASP A 239 -7.69 -10.06 3.55
CA ASP A 239 -6.26 -9.74 3.54
C ASP A 239 -5.35 -10.97 3.50
N GLY A 240 -5.89 -12.18 3.64
CA GLY A 240 -5.12 -13.42 3.57
C GLY A 240 -4.36 -13.76 4.86
N ASP A 241 -4.83 -13.25 6.01
CA ASP A 241 -4.34 -13.57 7.36
C ASP A 241 -4.53 -15.08 7.69
N ASP A 242 -4.14 -15.55 8.87
CA ASP A 242 -4.10 -16.96 9.26
C ASP A 242 -5.49 -17.64 9.29
N LYS A 243 -6.55 -16.87 9.57
CA LYS A 243 -7.94 -17.35 9.63
C LYS A 243 -8.96 -16.21 9.46
N PRO A 244 -10.24 -16.52 9.18
CA PRO A 244 -11.28 -15.49 9.11
C PRO A 244 -11.38 -14.65 10.39
N TRP A 245 -11.52 -13.34 10.21
CA TRP A 245 -11.59 -12.36 11.29
C TRP A 245 -12.70 -11.33 11.02
N CYS A 246 -12.93 -10.46 12.01
CA CYS A 246 -13.86 -9.34 11.87
C CYS A 246 -13.49 -8.18 12.80
N PHE A 247 -14.05 -6.99 12.52
CA PHE A 247 -13.95 -5.85 13.43
C PHE A 247 -14.89 -6.02 14.63
N THR A 248 -14.45 -5.57 15.81
CA THR A 248 -15.22 -5.56 17.05
C THR A 248 -15.13 -4.19 17.73
N LYS A 249 -16.05 -3.90 18.65
CA LYS A 249 -16.03 -2.67 19.46
C LYS A 249 -15.79 -3.00 20.92
N LYS A 250 -14.74 -2.41 21.51
CA LYS A 250 -14.42 -2.55 22.94
C LYS A 250 -14.26 -1.16 23.56
N ASP A 251 -15.03 -0.86 24.60
CA ASP A 251 -14.93 0.39 25.36
C ASP A 251 -14.95 1.65 24.48
N GLY A 252 -15.77 1.63 23.43
CA GLY A 252 -15.87 2.74 22.47
C GLY A 252 -14.76 2.81 21.43
N LYS A 253 -13.77 1.91 21.46
CA LYS A 253 -12.66 1.82 20.52
C LYS A 253 -12.89 0.70 19.49
N LEU A 254 -12.44 0.94 18.27
CA LEU A 254 -12.40 -0.05 17.20
C LEU A 254 -11.25 -1.04 17.49
N GLN A 255 -11.55 -2.33 17.41
CA GLN A 255 -10.61 -3.43 17.50
C GLN A 255 -10.93 -4.45 16.41
N TRP A 256 -10.08 -5.44 16.22
CA TRP A 256 -10.35 -6.63 15.41
C TRP A 256 -9.93 -7.86 16.19
N ASP A 257 -10.50 -9.01 15.86
CA ASP A 257 -10.10 -10.29 16.42
C ASP A 257 -10.48 -11.41 15.44
N TYR A 258 -9.82 -12.55 15.59
CA TYR A 258 -10.15 -13.72 14.81
C TYR A 258 -11.51 -14.27 15.20
N CYS A 259 -12.13 -14.95 14.25
CA CYS A 259 -13.45 -15.53 14.44
C CYS A 259 -13.41 -16.97 14.88
N ASN A 260 -14.44 -17.36 15.62
CA ASN A 260 -14.67 -18.73 16.05
C ASN A 260 -15.25 -19.59 14.91
N VAL A 261 -14.56 -19.63 13.78
CA VAL A 261 -14.87 -20.48 12.63
C VAL A 261 -14.06 -21.77 12.77
N LYS A 262 -14.70 -22.93 12.59
CA LYS A 262 -13.99 -24.21 12.63
C LYS A 262 -13.18 -24.39 11.33
N LYS A 263 -11.97 -24.93 11.43
CA LYS A 263 -11.25 -25.44 10.25
C LYS A 263 -11.90 -26.75 9.83
N CYS A 264 -12.15 -26.93 8.53
CA CYS A 264 -12.73 -28.18 8.05
C CYS A 264 -11.78 -29.34 8.41
N SER A 265 -12.30 -30.42 9.00
CA SER A 265 -11.52 -31.65 9.17
C SER A 265 -11.16 -32.16 7.77
N ASP A 266 -9.89 -32.47 7.51
CA ASP A 266 -9.38 -32.89 6.21
C ASP A 266 -10.03 -34.20 5.73
N GLY A 267 -11.25 -34.09 5.21
CA GLY A 267 -11.88 -35.09 4.39
C GLY A 267 -11.29 -34.97 2.99
N VAL A 268 -10.21 -35.71 2.75
CA VAL A 268 -9.52 -35.89 1.46
C VAL A 268 -9.33 -34.56 0.72
N SER A 269 -8.15 -33.95 0.96
CA SER A 269 -7.57 -32.94 0.07
C SER A 269 -7.90 -33.29 -1.38
N PRO A 270 -8.64 -32.44 -2.13
CA PRO A 270 -8.65 -32.60 -3.57
C PRO A 270 -7.20 -32.43 -3.97
N THR A 271 -6.57 -33.54 -4.35
CA THR A 271 -5.28 -33.55 -5.04
C THR A 271 -5.36 -32.45 -6.08
N VAL A 272 -4.68 -31.34 -5.80
CA VAL A 272 -4.40 -30.31 -6.80
C VAL A 272 -3.83 -31.11 -7.97
N PRO A 273 -4.41 -31.02 -9.18
CA PRO A 273 -3.84 -31.69 -10.32
C PRO A 273 -2.42 -31.16 -10.45
N THR A 274 -1.45 -31.98 -10.05
CA THR A 274 -0.05 -31.77 -10.34
C THR A 274 0.02 -31.93 -11.84
N ILE A 275 -0.02 -30.81 -12.55
CA ILE A 275 0.25 -30.81 -13.99
C ILE A 275 1.63 -31.45 -14.11
N PRO A 276 1.78 -32.58 -14.81
CA PRO A 276 3.08 -33.19 -14.99
C PRO A 276 4.01 -32.14 -15.63
N PRO A 277 5.22 -31.94 -15.08
CA PRO A 277 6.14 -30.94 -15.60
C PRO A 277 6.42 -31.26 -17.07
N VAL A 278 6.13 -30.28 -17.93
CA VAL A 278 6.58 -30.29 -19.31
C VAL A 278 8.11 -30.33 -19.26
N PRO A 279 8.77 -31.32 -19.90
CA PRO A 279 10.23 -31.34 -19.93
C PRO A 279 10.72 -30.21 -20.82
N GLY A 280 11.39 -29.21 -20.24
CA GLY A 280 12.16 -28.24 -21.02
C GLY A 280 12.19 -26.81 -20.48
N SER A 281 12.95 -26.58 -19.42
CA SER A 281 13.91 -25.48 -19.21
C SER A 281 14.07 -25.21 -17.70
N PRO A 282 15.26 -24.83 -17.21
CA PRO A 282 15.49 -24.44 -15.81
C PRO A 282 14.90 -23.06 -15.46
N ASN A 283 14.17 -22.44 -16.40
CA ASN A 283 13.60 -21.11 -16.26
C ASN A 283 12.11 -21.22 -15.92
N PHE A 284 11.65 -20.29 -15.08
CA PHE A 284 10.23 -20.12 -14.79
C PHE A 284 9.44 -19.81 -16.06
N SER A 285 8.17 -20.22 -16.05
CA SER A 285 7.27 -20.11 -17.19
C SER A 285 7.10 -18.68 -17.70
N GLN A 286 7.03 -17.69 -16.79
CA GLN A 286 6.93 -16.26 -17.09
C GLN A 286 7.50 -15.40 -15.94
N CYS A 287 8.32 -14.38 -16.24
CA CYS A 287 8.76 -13.39 -15.26
C CYS A 287 7.75 -12.25 -15.07
N GLY A 288 7.86 -11.52 -13.95
CA GLY A 288 7.19 -10.24 -13.75
C GLY A 288 5.67 -10.32 -13.61
N LYS A 289 5.13 -11.49 -13.28
CA LYS A 289 3.68 -11.71 -13.06
C LYS A 289 3.40 -11.97 -11.59
N SER A 290 2.99 -10.94 -10.86
CA SER A 290 2.44 -11.11 -9.51
C SER A 290 0.96 -11.51 -9.56
N LEU A 291 0.43 -11.97 -8.42
CA LEU A 291 -1.02 -11.91 -8.22
C LEU A 291 -1.46 -10.44 -8.38
N PRO A 292 -2.61 -10.17 -9.02
CA PRO A 292 -3.07 -8.80 -9.21
C PRO A 292 -3.13 -8.11 -7.84
N VAL A 293 -2.25 -7.14 -7.64
CA VAL A 293 -2.24 -6.29 -6.46
C VAL A 293 -3.52 -5.48 -6.54
N ARG A 294 -4.51 -5.88 -5.74
CA ARG A 294 -5.80 -5.20 -5.59
C ARG A 294 -5.51 -3.73 -5.27
N SER A 295 -5.84 -2.87 -6.22
CA SER A 295 -5.40 -1.47 -6.22
C SER A 295 -6.17 -0.72 -5.13
N SER A 296 -5.47 -0.13 -4.16
CA SER A 296 -6.02 0.97 -3.37
C SER A 296 -4.94 2.04 -3.12
N ARG A 297 -5.34 3.31 -3.23
CA ARG A 297 -4.49 4.52 -3.13
C ARG A 297 -4.43 5.03 -1.68
N ILE A 298 -3.40 4.73 -0.88
CA ILE A 298 -3.13 5.38 0.43
C ILE A 298 -1.63 5.30 0.77
N PHE A 299 -1.10 6.38 1.36
CA PHE A 299 0.30 6.68 1.70
C PHE A 299 0.73 6.14 3.08
N GLY A 300 2.01 5.75 3.22
CA GLY A 300 2.62 5.14 4.41
C GLY A 300 2.65 3.60 4.29
N GLY A 301 3.83 2.98 4.25
CA GLY A 301 4.04 1.57 3.88
C GLY A 301 3.02 0.58 4.46
N ARG A 302 2.60 -0.40 3.65
CA ARG A 302 1.50 -1.33 3.94
C ARG A 302 2.01 -2.75 4.12
N LYS A 303 1.31 -3.57 4.90
CA LYS A 303 1.55 -5.03 4.91
C LYS A 303 1.31 -5.60 3.51
N ALA A 304 2.31 -6.29 2.98
CA ALA A 304 2.19 -7.06 1.76
C ALA A 304 1.43 -8.35 2.04
N VAL A 305 0.50 -8.69 1.13
CA VAL A 305 -0.18 -9.98 1.14
C VAL A 305 0.70 -11.05 0.47
N PRO A 306 0.61 -12.32 0.88
CA PRO A 306 1.34 -13.41 0.24
C PRO A 306 1.17 -13.44 -1.28
N GLY A 307 2.28 -13.47 -2.02
CA GLY A 307 2.28 -13.49 -3.50
C GLY A 307 2.01 -12.14 -4.19
N ALA A 308 1.88 -11.03 -3.45
CA ALA A 308 1.88 -9.69 -4.04
C ALA A 308 3.22 -9.34 -4.69
N HIS A 309 4.32 -9.75 -4.04
CA HIS A 309 5.70 -9.54 -4.48
C HIS A 309 6.44 -10.88 -4.52
N PRO A 310 6.09 -11.80 -5.44
CA PRO A 310 6.56 -13.19 -5.41
C PRO A 310 8.06 -13.36 -5.74
N TRP A 311 8.72 -12.28 -6.14
CA TRP A 311 10.17 -12.20 -6.35
C TRP A 311 10.92 -11.70 -5.12
N GLN A 312 10.21 -11.29 -4.06
CA GLN A 312 10.83 -10.84 -2.82
C GLN A 312 11.61 -11.98 -2.18
N VAL A 313 12.84 -11.69 -1.78
CA VAL A 313 13.71 -12.64 -1.08
C VAL A 313 14.11 -12.07 0.27
N SER A 314 14.10 -12.92 1.30
CA SER A 314 14.76 -12.67 2.58
C SER A 314 16.15 -13.30 2.51
N VAL A 315 17.20 -12.49 2.42
CA VAL A 315 18.59 -12.95 2.49
C VAL A 315 18.96 -13.05 3.96
N GLN A 316 19.24 -14.28 4.38
CA GLN A 316 19.61 -14.58 5.75
C GLN A 316 21.09 -14.94 5.84
N ASN A 317 21.73 -14.56 6.93
CA ASN A 317 23.13 -14.88 7.18
C ASN A 317 23.36 -15.48 8.56
N LYS A 318 24.51 -16.11 8.72
CA LYS A 318 25.06 -16.50 10.02
C LYS A 318 26.58 -16.52 9.96
N ALA A 319 27.26 -16.35 11.09
CA ALA A 319 28.71 -16.39 11.12
C ALA A 319 29.23 -17.81 10.78
N LYS A 320 30.26 -17.89 9.92
CA LYS A 320 30.87 -19.15 9.50
C LYS A 320 31.35 -19.96 10.69
N GLY A 321 30.99 -21.24 10.72
CA GLY A 321 31.36 -22.15 11.81
C GLY A 321 30.66 -21.87 13.14
N SER A 322 29.72 -20.92 13.20
CA SER A 322 28.90 -20.70 14.40
C SER A 322 27.71 -21.65 14.46
N SER A 323 27.23 -21.90 15.67
CA SER A 323 26.00 -22.65 15.94
C SER A 323 24.75 -21.76 15.97
N PHE A 324 24.88 -20.48 15.62
CA PHE A 324 23.74 -19.57 15.57
C PHE A 324 22.84 -19.89 14.37
N ASP A 325 21.54 -19.63 14.54
CA ASP A 325 20.56 -19.76 13.48
C ASP A 325 20.76 -18.66 12.42
N PHE A 326 20.32 -18.95 11.19
CA PHE A 326 20.26 -17.95 10.14
C PHE A 326 19.22 -16.89 10.50
N GLN A 327 19.59 -15.62 10.35
CA GLN A 327 18.71 -14.49 10.64
C GLN A 327 18.57 -13.59 9.41
N HIS A 328 17.40 -12.98 9.27
CA HIS A 328 17.16 -11.98 8.25
C HIS A 328 18.18 -10.83 8.39
N TYR A 329 18.84 -10.52 7.27
CA TYR A 329 19.88 -9.50 7.23
C TYR A 329 19.61 -8.46 6.13
N CYS A 330 19.29 -8.93 4.92
CA CYS A 330 18.98 -8.09 3.78
C CYS A 330 17.79 -8.62 2.99
N GLY A 331 17.22 -7.78 2.14
CA GLY A 331 16.37 -8.19 1.04
C GLY A 331 17.16 -8.77 -0.14
N GLY A 332 16.44 -9.39 -1.05
CA GLY A 332 16.93 -9.82 -2.35
C GLY A 332 15.80 -9.94 -3.36
N ILE A 333 16.15 -10.29 -4.59
CA ILE A 333 15.26 -10.26 -5.75
C ILE A 333 15.47 -11.52 -6.59
N LEU A 334 14.44 -12.36 -6.74
CA LEU A 334 14.52 -13.57 -7.53
C LEU A 334 14.48 -13.24 -9.03
N LEU A 335 15.56 -13.56 -9.76
CA LEU A 335 15.69 -13.33 -11.21
C LEU A 335 15.39 -14.58 -12.05
N SER A 336 15.70 -15.75 -11.49
CA SER A 336 15.37 -17.06 -12.07
C SER A 336 15.37 -18.11 -10.95
N SER A 337 15.07 -19.38 -11.26
CA SER A 337 15.01 -20.45 -10.26
C SER A 337 16.26 -20.52 -9.39
N CYS A 338 17.45 -20.26 -9.93
CA CYS A 338 18.73 -20.44 -9.23
C CYS A 338 19.51 -19.15 -8.96
N TRP A 339 18.95 -17.97 -9.26
CA TRP A 339 19.67 -16.70 -9.17
C TRP A 339 18.88 -15.62 -8.45
N VAL A 340 19.49 -15.06 -7.42
CA VAL A 340 18.97 -13.94 -6.63
C VAL A 340 19.91 -12.74 -6.78
N LEU A 341 19.34 -11.56 -7.00
CA LEU A 341 20.03 -10.28 -6.99
C LEU A 341 19.90 -9.63 -5.60
N THR A 342 20.94 -8.98 -5.11
CA THR A 342 20.93 -8.21 -3.86
C THR A 342 21.98 -7.09 -3.92
N ALA A 343 22.14 -6.33 -2.85
CA ALA A 343 23.15 -5.29 -2.75
C ALA A 343 24.52 -5.90 -2.39
N ALA A 344 25.61 -5.30 -2.89
CA ALA A 344 26.97 -5.80 -2.61
C ALA A 344 27.34 -5.65 -1.12
N HIS A 345 26.92 -4.57 -0.47
CA HIS A 345 27.17 -4.36 0.95
C HIS A 345 26.50 -5.40 1.86
N CYS A 346 25.55 -6.18 1.34
CA CYS A 346 24.95 -7.29 2.07
C CYS A 346 25.87 -8.53 2.16
N ILE A 347 26.97 -8.55 1.42
CA ILE A 347 27.83 -9.72 1.25
C ILE A 347 29.17 -9.53 1.94
N GLU A 348 29.43 -10.39 2.91
CA GLU A 348 30.62 -10.43 3.75
C GLU A 348 31.24 -11.84 3.76
N SER A 349 32.57 -11.92 3.65
CA SER A 349 33.28 -13.19 3.48
C SER A 349 33.22 -14.13 4.70
N ASN A 350 32.93 -13.61 5.89
CA ASN A 350 32.90 -14.34 7.15
C ASN A 350 31.53 -14.97 7.47
N TYR A 351 30.55 -14.84 6.57
CA TYR A 351 29.20 -15.33 6.77
C TYR A 351 28.81 -16.39 5.75
N ASP A 352 27.99 -17.35 6.20
CA ASP A 352 27.24 -18.25 5.33
C ASP A 352 25.88 -17.63 5.04
N TYR A 353 25.33 -17.94 3.87
CA TYR A 353 24.08 -17.34 3.38
C TYR A 353 23.04 -18.41 3.02
N GLN A 354 21.78 -18.09 3.30
CA GLN A 354 20.62 -18.79 2.76
C GLN A 354 19.56 -17.76 2.33
N VAL A 355 18.61 -18.19 1.50
CA VAL A 355 17.48 -17.37 1.11
C VAL A 355 16.17 -18.02 1.54
N VAL A 356 15.20 -17.19 1.93
CA VAL A 356 13.81 -17.60 2.14
C VAL A 356 12.93 -16.86 1.13
N LEU A 357 12.10 -17.61 0.42
CA LEU A 357 11.20 -17.15 -0.64
C LEU A 357 9.74 -17.50 -0.29
N GLY A 358 8.79 -16.69 -0.77
CA GLY A 358 7.36 -17.01 -0.72
C GLY A 358 6.63 -16.39 0.47
N GLY A 359 7.15 -16.60 1.69
CA GLY A 359 6.58 -16.04 2.90
C GLY A 359 6.65 -14.52 2.99
N VAL A 360 5.78 -13.99 3.85
CA VAL A 360 5.68 -12.59 4.23
C VAL A 360 6.05 -12.37 5.69
N ASN A 361 6.10 -13.41 6.54
CA ASN A 361 6.52 -13.27 7.94
C ASN A 361 7.91 -13.86 8.19
N ILE A 362 8.87 -13.08 8.67
CA ILE A 362 10.25 -13.55 8.90
C ILE A 362 10.49 -14.15 10.30
N GLU A 363 9.52 -14.06 11.21
CA GLU A 363 9.60 -14.64 12.56
C GLU A 363 8.91 -16.00 12.67
N LYS A 364 8.19 -16.42 11.64
CA LYS A 364 7.42 -17.66 11.60
C LYS A 364 7.75 -18.43 10.33
N GLU A 365 7.78 -19.75 10.43
CA GLU A 365 7.81 -20.62 9.26
C GLU A 365 6.40 -20.71 8.68
N GLU A 366 6.23 -20.31 7.42
CA GLU A 366 4.95 -20.32 6.72
C GLU A 366 4.89 -21.47 5.70
N GLU A 367 3.69 -22.02 5.43
CA GLU A 367 3.52 -23.18 4.54
C GLU A 367 4.03 -22.94 3.10
N MET A 368 4.14 -21.68 2.68
CA MET A 368 4.62 -21.28 1.35
C MET A 368 6.13 -21.03 1.28
N ASP A 369 6.84 -21.15 2.39
CA ASP A 369 8.27 -20.85 2.46
C ASP A 369 9.11 -21.85 1.68
N GLN A 370 10.09 -21.33 0.94
CA GLN A 370 11.19 -22.11 0.37
C GLN A 370 12.50 -21.57 0.91
N THR A 371 13.12 -22.35 1.80
CA THR A 371 14.46 -22.06 2.35
C THR A 371 15.52 -22.77 1.53
N ILE A 372 16.43 -22.02 0.92
CA ILE A 372 17.42 -22.56 -0.02
C ILE A 372 18.83 -22.04 0.33
N PRO A 373 19.82 -22.92 0.50
CA PRO A 373 21.21 -22.50 0.73
C PRO A 373 21.82 -21.76 -0.48
N VAL A 374 22.66 -20.77 -0.20
CA VAL A 374 23.46 -20.07 -1.22
C VAL A 374 24.80 -20.77 -1.36
N ILE A 375 25.12 -21.22 -2.58
CA ILE A 375 26.36 -21.94 -2.88
C ILE A 375 27.48 -21.04 -3.40
N GLN A 376 27.13 -19.85 -3.90
CA GLN A 376 28.11 -18.90 -4.42
C GLN A 376 27.57 -17.48 -4.31
N THR A 377 28.43 -16.57 -3.85
CA THR A 377 28.18 -15.12 -3.82
C THR A 377 29.11 -14.42 -4.81
N ILE A 378 28.57 -13.53 -5.65
CA ILE A 378 29.31 -12.82 -6.69
C ILE A 378 29.07 -11.32 -6.49
N VAL A 379 30.03 -10.63 -5.89
CA VAL A 379 30.03 -9.17 -5.75
C VAL A 379 30.55 -8.53 -7.04
N HIS A 380 29.95 -7.43 -7.48
CA HIS A 380 30.41 -6.71 -8.66
C HIS A 380 31.87 -6.25 -8.50
N GLU A 381 32.68 -6.45 -9.54
CA GLU A 381 34.14 -6.28 -9.50
C GLU A 381 34.57 -4.84 -9.18
N ASN A 382 33.74 -3.87 -9.57
CA ASN A 382 33.96 -2.44 -9.31
C ASN A 382 33.19 -1.90 -8.09
N TYR A 383 32.67 -2.78 -7.22
CA TYR A 383 32.02 -2.34 -5.98
C TYR A 383 32.99 -1.51 -5.13
N ARG A 384 32.53 -0.33 -4.70
CA ARG A 384 33.32 0.57 -3.86
C ARG A 384 32.45 1.24 -2.80
N SER A 385 32.81 1.02 -1.54
CA SER A 385 32.24 1.73 -0.39
C SER A 385 33.07 2.95 -0.03
N THR A 386 32.42 4.10 0.17
CA THR A 386 33.03 5.33 0.67
C THR A 386 32.23 5.87 1.85
N PRO A 387 32.77 6.77 2.68
CA PRO A 387 32.00 7.37 3.78
C PRO A 387 30.74 8.14 3.34
N LYS A 388 30.62 8.48 2.06
CA LYS A 388 29.50 9.27 1.52
C LYS A 388 28.49 8.46 0.70
N ALA A 389 28.94 7.39 0.03
CA ALA A 389 28.11 6.63 -0.89
C ALA A 389 28.67 5.24 -1.19
N LEU A 390 27.79 4.38 -1.68
CA LEU A 390 28.10 3.05 -2.21
C LEU A 390 27.98 3.07 -3.74
N TYR A 391 29.04 2.67 -4.44
CA TYR A 391 29.13 2.65 -5.91
C TYR A 391 29.14 1.21 -6.42
N ASN A 392 28.43 0.94 -7.52
CA ASN A 392 28.28 -0.41 -8.08
C ASN A 392 27.85 -1.44 -7.01
N ASP A 393 26.90 -1.04 -6.15
CA ASP A 393 26.48 -1.79 -4.95
C ASP A 393 25.56 -2.97 -5.27
N ILE A 394 26.02 -3.90 -6.12
CA ILE A 394 25.22 -5.00 -6.64
C ILE A 394 25.95 -6.35 -6.51
N ALA A 395 25.21 -7.39 -6.16
CA ALA A 395 25.72 -8.76 -6.05
C ALA A 395 24.70 -9.80 -6.51
N LEU A 396 25.19 -10.95 -6.95
CA LEU A 396 24.40 -12.13 -7.32
C LEU A 396 24.65 -13.27 -6.34
N LEU A 397 23.59 -14.00 -6.01
CA LEU A 397 23.62 -15.22 -5.21
C LEU A 397 23.16 -16.38 -6.09
N LYS A 398 23.99 -17.43 -6.14
CA LYS A 398 23.66 -18.69 -6.79
C LYS A 398 23.11 -19.66 -5.77
N LEU A 399 21.93 -20.20 -6.04
CA LEU A 399 21.22 -21.08 -5.13
C LEU A 399 21.61 -22.55 -5.32
N GLN A 400 21.47 -23.35 -4.27
CA GLN A 400 21.62 -24.79 -4.33
C GLN A 400 20.44 -25.42 -5.08
N VAL A 401 20.72 -26.40 -5.94
CA VAL A 401 19.68 -27.23 -6.57
C VAL A 401 18.95 -28.04 -5.49
N THR A 402 17.63 -27.94 -5.43
CA THR A 402 16.79 -28.65 -4.47
C THR A 402 16.06 -29.82 -5.13
N ASP A 403 15.53 -29.60 -6.34
CA ASP A 403 14.81 -30.60 -7.14
C ASP A 403 15.20 -30.43 -8.63
N SER A 404 16.10 -31.28 -9.11
CA SER A 404 16.77 -31.09 -10.41
C SER A 404 15.78 -30.96 -11.58
N PRO A 405 15.89 -29.93 -12.45
CA PRO A 405 16.97 -28.93 -12.57
C PRO A 405 16.72 -27.61 -11.80
N TYR A 406 15.73 -27.54 -10.91
CA TYR A 406 15.30 -26.33 -10.22
C TYR A 406 16.02 -26.11 -8.88
N CYS A 407 16.23 -24.84 -8.51
CA CYS A 407 16.67 -24.46 -7.17
C CYS A 407 15.48 -23.94 -6.35
N ALA A 408 14.79 -22.91 -6.83
CA ALA A 408 13.49 -22.48 -6.33
C ALA A 408 12.37 -23.04 -7.21
N CYS A 409 11.32 -23.56 -6.58
CA CYS A 409 10.13 -24.08 -7.26
C CYS A 409 9.15 -22.94 -7.57
N GLU A 410 8.69 -22.86 -8.82
CA GLU A 410 7.71 -21.84 -9.21
C GLU A 410 6.36 -22.12 -8.53
N THR A 411 5.82 -21.14 -7.83
CA THR A 411 4.48 -21.22 -7.23
C THR A 411 3.73 -19.91 -7.46
N ARG A 412 2.51 -19.79 -6.93
CA ARG A 412 1.82 -18.49 -6.90
C ARG A 412 2.51 -17.46 -6.00
N PHE A 413 3.41 -17.90 -5.11
CA PHE A 413 4.11 -17.07 -4.13
C PHE A 413 5.59 -16.86 -4.47
N VAL A 414 6.16 -17.72 -5.33
CA VAL A 414 7.57 -17.69 -5.74
C VAL A 414 7.65 -17.60 -7.25
N LYS A 415 8.06 -16.45 -7.76
CA LYS A 415 8.20 -16.15 -9.20
C LYS A 415 9.34 -15.18 -9.43
N ALA A 416 9.98 -15.25 -10.59
CA ALA A 416 10.99 -14.26 -10.96
C ALA A 416 10.37 -12.93 -11.37
N VAL A 417 11.07 -11.83 -11.10
CA VAL A 417 10.81 -10.52 -11.70
C VAL A 417 11.53 -10.40 -13.05
N CYS A 418 11.03 -9.57 -13.97
CA CYS A 418 11.72 -9.34 -15.24
C CYS A 418 12.86 -8.32 -15.08
N LEU A 419 13.96 -8.52 -15.81
CA LEU A 419 14.99 -7.49 -15.98
C LEU A 419 14.51 -6.42 -16.98
N PRO A 420 14.80 -5.13 -16.74
CA PRO A 420 14.40 -4.05 -17.63
C PRO A 420 15.24 -4.08 -18.91
N ASP A 421 14.62 -3.81 -20.05
CA ASP A 421 15.34 -3.60 -21.32
C ASP A 421 15.65 -2.11 -21.57
N GLN A 422 14.99 -1.22 -20.83
CA GLN A 422 15.10 0.24 -20.94
C GLN A 422 14.93 0.88 -19.57
N ALA A 423 15.56 2.04 -19.39
CA ALA A 423 15.36 2.86 -18.21
C ALA A 423 13.91 3.38 -18.13
N PHE A 424 13.40 3.49 -16.91
CA PHE A 424 12.09 4.07 -16.64
C PHE A 424 12.21 5.60 -16.48
N PRO A 425 11.22 6.39 -16.93
CA PRO A 425 11.28 7.85 -16.89
C PRO A 425 11.12 8.38 -15.45
N ALA A 426 11.64 9.59 -15.22
CA ALA A 426 11.37 10.33 -13.98
C ALA A 426 9.85 10.52 -13.77
N GLY A 427 9.42 10.51 -12.51
CA GLY A 427 7.99 10.57 -12.15
C GLY A 427 7.25 9.24 -12.31
N LYS A 428 7.87 8.18 -12.86
CA LYS A 428 7.28 6.85 -12.87
C LYS A 428 7.03 6.37 -11.44
N GLU A 429 5.79 5.94 -11.19
CA GLU A 429 5.40 5.29 -9.95
C GLU A 429 5.90 3.84 -9.95
N CYS A 430 6.60 3.46 -8.89
CA CYS A 430 7.16 2.14 -8.66
C CYS A 430 6.86 1.69 -7.22
N VAL A 431 7.09 0.42 -6.92
CA VAL A 431 6.83 -0.18 -5.62
C VAL A 431 8.13 -0.72 -5.05
N ILE A 432 8.39 -0.38 -3.78
CA ILE A 432 9.44 -1.01 -2.97
C ILE A 432 8.79 -2.00 -2.01
N SER A 433 9.51 -3.07 -1.68
CA SER A 433 9.07 -4.04 -0.67
C SER A 433 10.25 -4.55 0.16
N GLY A 434 9.98 -4.85 1.43
CA GLY A 434 10.99 -5.35 2.36
C GLY A 434 10.51 -5.40 3.81
N TRP A 435 11.38 -5.90 4.69
CA TRP A 435 11.13 -6.06 6.13
C TRP A 435 11.87 -5.01 6.97
N GLY A 436 12.30 -3.92 6.34
CA GLY A 436 13.09 -2.88 6.98
C GLY A 436 12.40 -2.13 8.11
N ALA A 437 13.16 -1.22 8.70
CA ALA A 437 12.78 -0.47 9.88
C ALA A 437 11.51 0.36 9.64
N THR A 438 10.63 0.32 10.63
CA THR A 438 9.42 1.13 10.70
C THR A 438 9.60 2.21 11.77
N GLU A 439 8.62 3.11 11.91
CA GLU A 439 8.64 4.15 12.97
C GLU A 439 8.81 3.59 14.39
N THR A 440 8.48 2.31 14.61
CA THR A 440 8.46 1.67 15.93
C THR A 440 9.39 0.48 16.08
N LEU A 441 9.79 -0.16 14.98
CA LEU A 441 10.59 -1.39 14.99
C LEU A 441 11.82 -1.24 14.11
N ARG A 442 12.94 -1.83 14.54
CA ARG A 442 14.18 -1.89 13.74
C ARG A 442 14.05 -2.79 12.51
N VAL A 443 13.18 -3.79 12.57
CA VAL A 443 12.84 -4.72 11.49
C VAL A 443 11.37 -5.07 11.66
N SER A 444 10.59 -5.03 10.59
CA SER A 444 9.19 -5.48 10.60
C SER A 444 9.14 -7.00 10.47
N PRO A 445 8.44 -7.74 11.34
CA PRO A 445 8.25 -9.19 11.14
C PRO A 445 7.43 -9.48 9.89
N GLN A 446 6.58 -8.56 9.46
CA GLN A 446 5.72 -8.67 8.29
C GLN A 446 6.32 -7.91 7.10
N LEU A 447 6.26 -8.49 5.90
CA LEU A 447 6.69 -7.85 4.66
C LEU A 447 5.85 -6.61 4.43
N LEU A 448 6.50 -5.49 4.16
CA LEU A 448 5.85 -4.23 3.82
C LEU A 448 6.07 -3.89 2.35
N ASN A 449 5.22 -3.02 1.82
CA ASN A 449 5.45 -2.38 0.54
C ASN A 449 5.00 -0.91 0.56
N ALA A 450 5.62 -0.10 -0.30
CA ALA A 450 5.27 1.30 -0.43
C ALA A 450 5.43 1.78 -1.88
N ARG A 451 4.66 2.80 -2.26
CA ARG A 451 4.78 3.45 -3.56
C ARG A 451 5.78 4.58 -3.47
N VAL A 452 6.70 4.60 -4.44
CA VAL A 452 7.72 5.64 -4.59
C VAL A 452 7.73 6.13 -6.02
N PHE A 453 8.21 7.36 -6.22
CA PHE A 453 8.36 7.94 -7.55
C PHE A 453 9.83 8.02 -7.91
N MET A 454 10.16 7.70 -9.15
CA MET A 454 11.49 7.94 -9.68
C MET A 454 11.78 9.44 -9.72
N ILE A 455 12.96 9.84 -9.26
CA ILE A 455 13.41 11.23 -9.23
C ILE A 455 14.49 11.39 -10.30
N SER A 456 14.38 12.46 -11.11
CA SER A 456 15.40 12.74 -12.13
C SER A 456 16.77 13.00 -11.50
N ASP A 457 17.82 12.60 -12.19
CA ASP A 457 19.21 12.83 -11.78
C ASP A 457 19.49 14.30 -11.44
N GLU A 458 19.00 15.22 -12.28
CA GLU A 458 19.14 16.66 -12.07
C GLU A 458 18.51 17.08 -10.73
N ARG A 459 17.26 16.66 -10.48
CA ARG A 459 16.54 17.01 -9.26
C ARG A 459 17.20 16.40 -8.03
N CYS A 460 17.69 15.16 -8.13
CA CYS A 460 18.35 14.54 -6.99
C CYS A 460 19.71 15.18 -6.70
N ARG A 461 20.53 15.47 -7.71
CA ARG A 461 21.84 16.15 -7.52
C ARG A 461 21.72 17.58 -7.00
N ASN A 462 20.58 18.23 -7.18
CA ASN A 462 20.32 19.56 -6.65
C ASN A 462 20.06 19.58 -5.13
N LEU A 463 19.77 18.43 -4.51
CA LEU A 463 19.63 18.30 -3.07
C LEU A 463 21.01 18.32 -2.40
N ASP A 464 21.14 19.07 -1.30
CA ASP A 464 22.44 19.37 -0.68
C ASP A 464 23.23 18.12 -0.26
N ASP A 465 22.53 17.08 0.22
CA ASP A 465 23.14 15.81 0.67
C ASP A 465 23.66 14.93 -0.48
N TYR A 466 23.17 15.15 -1.71
CA TYR A 466 23.44 14.28 -2.88
C TYR A 466 24.29 14.96 -3.97
N ARG A 467 24.59 16.26 -3.80
CA ARG A 467 25.36 17.06 -4.75
C ARG A 467 26.77 16.48 -4.94
N ASN A 468 27.13 16.20 -6.19
CA ASN A 468 28.43 15.62 -6.61
C ASN A 468 28.74 14.22 -6.06
N VAL A 469 27.73 13.49 -5.56
CA VAL A 469 27.92 12.13 -5.01
C VAL A 469 27.44 11.05 -5.99
N LEU A 470 26.31 11.30 -6.66
CA LEU A 470 25.64 10.34 -7.53
C LEU A 470 26.34 10.16 -8.89
N ASP A 471 26.46 8.92 -9.35
CA ASP A 471 26.93 8.55 -10.69
C ASP A 471 25.89 7.71 -11.46
N SER A 472 26.24 7.18 -12.63
CA SER A 472 25.32 6.38 -13.48
C SER A 472 24.99 4.99 -12.92
N SER A 473 25.66 4.54 -11.86
CA SER A 473 25.38 3.25 -11.20
C SER A 473 24.18 3.31 -10.27
N MET A 474 23.66 4.51 -9.98
CA MET A 474 22.61 4.72 -8.99
C MET A 474 21.61 5.81 -9.42
N PHE A 475 20.43 5.78 -8.83
CA PHE A 475 19.40 6.80 -9.01
C PHE A 475 18.57 6.98 -7.73
N CYS A 476 17.80 8.06 -7.66
CA CYS A 476 16.96 8.35 -6.50
C CYS A 476 15.51 8.01 -6.75
N ALA A 477 14.83 7.49 -5.74
CA ALA A 477 13.38 7.32 -5.75
C ALA A 477 12.80 7.56 -4.36
N GLY A 478 11.59 8.13 -4.31
CA GLY A 478 10.93 8.43 -3.04
C GLY A 478 9.97 9.60 -3.15
N THR A 479 9.46 10.04 -2.01
CA THR A 479 8.60 11.23 -1.92
C THR A 479 9.35 12.37 -1.22
N LEU A 480 9.57 13.49 -1.91
CA LEU A 480 10.32 14.62 -1.33
C LEU A 480 9.59 15.31 -0.17
N GLN A 481 8.29 15.07 0.03
CA GLN A 481 7.59 15.52 1.23
C GLN A 481 8.01 14.78 2.50
N GLY A 482 8.77 13.68 2.38
CA GLY A 482 9.07 12.76 3.47
C GLY A 482 7.91 11.79 3.76
N GLY A 483 8.08 10.94 4.77
CA GLY A 483 7.09 9.99 5.26
C GLY A 483 7.09 8.60 4.59
N ILE A 484 7.70 8.44 3.41
CA ILE A 484 7.86 7.15 2.73
C ILE A 484 9.28 7.03 2.17
N ASP A 485 9.99 5.99 2.58
CA ASP A 485 11.34 5.67 2.11
C ASP A 485 11.69 4.21 2.41
N SER A 486 12.68 3.67 1.71
CA SER A 486 13.33 2.41 2.08
C SER A 486 14.25 2.66 3.27
N CYS A 487 14.22 1.81 4.30
CA CYS A 487 15.05 2.01 5.50
C CYS A 487 15.94 0.80 5.79
N GLN A 488 16.69 0.86 6.89
CA GLN A 488 17.58 -0.20 7.36
C GLN A 488 16.83 -1.54 7.40
N GLY A 489 17.38 -2.59 6.76
CA GLY A 489 16.73 -3.90 6.63
C GLY A 489 15.96 -4.11 5.32
N ASP A 490 15.71 -3.05 4.53
CA ASP A 490 15.25 -3.21 3.14
C ASP A 490 16.41 -3.35 2.15
N SER A 491 17.66 -3.14 2.59
CA SER A 491 18.88 -3.22 1.79
C SER A 491 18.93 -4.48 0.94
N GLY A 492 19.24 -4.34 -0.35
CA GLY A 492 19.23 -5.45 -1.30
C GLY A 492 17.84 -5.85 -1.81
N GLY A 493 16.77 -5.28 -1.25
CA GLY A 493 15.39 -5.49 -1.67
C GLY A 493 15.05 -4.79 -3.00
N PRO A 494 13.90 -5.13 -3.59
CA PRO A 494 13.52 -4.66 -4.92
C PRO A 494 12.84 -3.29 -4.92
N LEU A 495 13.17 -2.49 -5.94
CA LEU A 495 12.29 -1.45 -6.49
C LEU A 495 11.78 -1.92 -7.85
N VAL A 496 10.46 -2.11 -7.95
CA VAL A 496 9.80 -2.70 -9.12
C VAL A 496 8.85 -1.71 -9.78
N CYS A 497 8.94 -1.58 -11.08
CA CYS A 497 8.08 -0.72 -11.89
C CYS A 497 7.26 -1.56 -12.88
N GLU A 498 5.98 -1.22 -13.03
CA GLU A 498 5.06 -1.92 -13.92
C GLU A 498 5.03 -1.29 -15.31
N LYS A 499 5.10 -2.13 -16.36
CA LYS A 499 4.93 -1.76 -17.76
C LYS A 499 4.07 -2.82 -18.47
N ASN A 500 2.91 -2.42 -18.99
CA ASN A 500 1.98 -3.27 -19.73
C ASN A 500 1.55 -4.54 -18.96
N GLY A 501 1.33 -4.42 -17.64
CA GLY A 501 0.95 -5.53 -16.77
C GLY A 501 2.09 -6.51 -16.45
N THR A 502 3.34 -6.13 -16.72
CA THR A 502 4.54 -6.89 -16.38
C THR A 502 5.43 -6.07 -15.46
N GLN A 503 5.98 -6.72 -14.45
CA GLN A 503 6.74 -6.12 -13.36
C GLN A 503 8.24 -6.28 -13.63
N TYR A 504 8.96 -5.16 -13.61
CA TYR A 504 10.39 -5.08 -13.91
C TYR A 504 11.17 -4.52 -12.73
N VAL A 505 12.29 -5.14 -12.39
CA VAL A 505 13.18 -4.61 -11.35
C VAL A 505 13.95 -3.41 -11.89
N ALA A 506 13.57 -2.21 -11.50
CA ALA A 506 14.26 -0.98 -11.92
C ALA A 506 15.44 -0.66 -11.00
N GLY A 507 15.36 -1.05 -9.72
CA GLY A 507 16.43 -0.79 -8.76
C GLY A 507 16.57 -1.82 -7.65
N VAL A 508 17.74 -1.77 -6.99
CA VAL A 508 18.04 -2.48 -5.75
C VAL A 508 18.22 -1.46 -4.65
N VAL A 509 17.54 -1.63 -3.51
CA VAL A 509 17.68 -0.74 -2.33
C VAL A 509 19.14 -0.77 -1.87
N SER A 510 19.78 0.40 -1.73
CA SER A 510 21.21 0.50 -1.45
C SER A 510 21.53 1.36 -0.23
N TRP A 511 21.35 2.68 -0.32
CA TRP A 511 21.66 3.61 0.78
C TRP A 511 20.76 4.85 0.74
N GLY A 512 20.85 5.70 1.76
CA GLY A 512 20.11 6.96 1.84
C GLY A 512 20.54 7.79 3.04
N VAL A 513 20.23 9.08 3.04
CA VAL A 513 20.53 9.98 4.17
C VAL A 513 19.28 10.13 5.03
N GLY A 514 19.25 9.44 6.18
CA GLY A 514 18.04 9.35 7.00
C GLY A 514 16.95 8.51 6.32
N CYS A 515 15.91 8.13 7.07
CA CYS A 515 14.79 7.37 6.51
C CYS A 515 13.54 8.25 6.51
N ALA A 516 12.90 8.35 5.35
CA ALA A 516 11.61 9.04 5.19
C ALA A 516 11.65 10.52 5.61
N GLU A 517 12.83 11.14 5.55
CA GLU A 517 13.00 12.56 5.84
C GLU A 517 12.60 13.44 4.65
N LYS A 518 12.14 14.65 4.94
CA LYS A 518 11.80 15.61 3.89
C LYS A 518 13.04 15.95 3.07
N ASN A 519 12.91 15.97 1.75
CA ASN A 519 13.98 16.22 0.79
C ASN A 519 15.15 15.22 0.83
N LYS A 520 14.97 14.03 1.42
CA LYS A 520 16.00 13.00 1.45
C LYS A 520 15.44 11.68 0.89
N PRO A 521 15.43 11.51 -0.43
CA PRO A 521 14.97 10.26 -1.04
C PRO A 521 16.00 9.14 -0.89
N GLY A 522 15.54 7.89 -0.88
CA GLY A 522 16.41 6.72 -0.98
C GLY A 522 17.18 6.66 -2.30
N VAL A 523 18.37 6.07 -2.24
CA VAL A 523 19.26 5.81 -3.37
C VAL A 523 19.27 4.32 -3.69
N TYR A 524 19.05 4.02 -4.96
CA TYR A 524 18.89 2.68 -5.49
C TYR A 524 19.96 2.43 -6.55
N VAL A 525 20.44 1.19 -6.63
CA VAL A 525 21.29 0.78 -7.76
C VAL A 525 20.46 0.82 -9.04
N ASN A 526 21.01 1.40 -10.11
CA ASN A 526 20.38 1.41 -11.42
C ASN A 526 20.56 0.05 -12.12
N VAL A 527 19.58 -0.85 -11.98
CA VAL A 527 19.67 -2.21 -12.53
C VAL A 527 19.85 -2.22 -14.04
N ASN A 528 19.29 -1.23 -14.75
CA ASN A 528 19.46 -1.09 -16.20
C ASN A 528 20.95 -0.99 -16.59
N SER A 529 21.76 -0.29 -15.79
CA SER A 529 23.22 -0.14 -15.99
C SER A 529 24.01 -1.43 -15.79
N PHE A 530 23.41 -2.46 -15.18
CA PHE A 530 24.05 -3.74 -14.87
C PHE A 530 23.44 -4.94 -15.61
N THR A 531 22.48 -4.72 -16.50
CA THR A 531 21.78 -5.81 -17.21
C THR A 531 22.73 -6.75 -17.96
N ASP A 532 23.73 -6.22 -18.65
CA ASP A 532 24.74 -7.02 -19.36
C ASP A 532 25.62 -7.81 -18.39
N TRP A 533 26.04 -7.19 -17.27
CA TRP A 533 26.80 -7.87 -16.23
C TRP A 533 25.99 -9.03 -15.63
N ILE A 534 24.71 -8.79 -15.31
CA ILE A 534 23.81 -9.82 -14.77
C ILE A 534 23.68 -10.98 -15.76
N LYS A 535 23.37 -10.70 -17.03
CA LYS A 535 23.21 -11.72 -18.08
C LYS A 535 24.50 -12.53 -18.29
N ASN A 536 25.66 -11.88 -18.23
CA ASN A 536 26.96 -12.54 -18.39
C ASN A 536 27.36 -13.45 -17.21
N LYS A 537 26.82 -13.21 -16.00
CA LYS A 537 27.10 -14.05 -14.82
C LYS A 537 26.11 -15.21 -14.66
N ILE A 538 24.89 -15.03 -15.15
CA ILE A 538 23.80 -16.03 -15.05
C ILE A 538 23.92 -17.13 -16.11
N ASN A 539 24.37 -16.76 -17.32
CA ASN A 539 24.72 -17.68 -18.40
C ASN A 539 26.10 -18.30 -18.17
#